data_AF-A0A0M9ECB2-F1
#
_entry.id   AF-A0A0M9ECB2-F1
#
_cell.length_a   1.000
_cell.length_b   1.000
_cell.length_c   1.000
_cell.angle_alpha   90.00
_cell.angle_beta   90.00
_cell.angle_gamma   90.00
#
_symmetry.space_group_name_H-M   'P 1'
#
loop_
_entity.id
_entity.type
_entity.pdbx_description
1 polymer ?
#
loop_
_entity_poly.entity_id
_entity_poly.type
_entity_poly.pdbx_seq_one_letter_code
_entity_poly.pdbx_strand_id
1 'polypeptide(L)'
;MTTFISKQMKFKWIIGLILAVLIVPVTGFSEETLTATPTVTYGADGLIEVINIVEYTGKIFAIGASVDLPENVEFVSATGDFQPAIMPKKGDTGLLEFAWVMPPTSPFRLTYTVKAFPEASADIYSQISYRRTGGALYEKMNPIKVKP
;
A
#
# COMPACT_ATOMS: atom_id res chain seq x y z
N MET A 1 -77.38 -39.17 19.27
CA MET A 1 -76.57 -39.12 18.04
C MET A 1 -75.63 -37.93 18.17
N THR A 2 -74.32 -38.19 18.06
CA THR A 2 -73.21 -37.24 17.91
C THR A 2 -72.69 -36.48 19.15
N THR A 3 -71.65 -37.09 19.74
CA THR A 3 -70.58 -36.51 20.56
C THR A 3 -69.83 -35.38 19.84
N PHE A 4 -69.42 -34.32 20.54
CA PHE A 4 -68.13 -33.63 20.29
C PHE A 4 -67.53 -33.07 21.58
N ILE A 5 -66.36 -33.61 21.94
CA ILE A 5 -65.43 -33.16 22.98
C ILE A 5 -64.42 -32.21 22.31
N SER A 6 -64.02 -31.11 22.98
CA SER A 6 -62.76 -30.34 22.81
C SER A 6 -63.02 -28.90 23.32
N LYS A 7 -62.22 -28.23 24.15
CA LYS A 7 -60.75 -28.22 24.34
C LYS A 7 -60.43 -27.58 25.69
N GLN A 8 -59.52 -28.16 26.46
CA GLN A 8 -58.94 -27.54 27.67
C GLN A 8 -57.95 -26.43 27.27
N MET A 9 -58.12 -25.22 27.83
CA MET A 9 -57.13 -24.13 27.80
C MET A 9 -56.51 -23.96 29.19
N LYS A 10 -55.20 -24.21 29.33
CA LYS A 10 -54.32 -23.53 30.32
C LYS A 10 -52.87 -23.57 29.80
N PHE A 11 -52.37 -22.48 29.22
CA PHE A 11 -50.96 -22.31 28.88
C PHE A 11 -50.32 -21.30 29.83
N LYS A 12 -49.32 -21.75 30.58
CA LYS A 12 -48.65 -21.04 31.67
C LYS A 12 -47.60 -20.06 31.12
N TRP A 13 -47.50 -18.90 31.75
CA TRP A 13 -46.56 -17.82 31.44
C TRP A 13 -45.11 -18.21 31.76
N ILE A 14 -44.16 -17.85 30.88
CA ILE A 14 -42.72 -17.89 31.15
C ILE A 14 -42.18 -16.45 31.05
N ILE A 15 -41.58 -15.99 32.15
CA ILE A 15 -40.92 -14.70 32.31
C ILE A 15 -39.55 -14.77 31.59
N GLY A 16 -39.34 -13.93 30.57
CA GLY A 16 -38.07 -13.81 29.86
C GLY A 16 -37.17 -12.76 30.51
N LEU A 17 -35.98 -13.17 30.95
CA LEU A 17 -34.90 -12.34 31.46
C LEU A 17 -34.28 -11.53 30.31
N ILE A 18 -34.44 -10.19 30.31
CA ILE A 18 -33.80 -9.32 29.32
C ILE A 18 -32.35 -9.07 29.77
N LEU A 19 -31.38 -9.59 29.00
CA LEU A 19 -29.96 -9.30 29.15
C LEU A 19 -29.67 -7.95 28.48
N ALA A 20 -29.42 -6.90 29.27
CA ALA A 20 -28.94 -5.62 28.76
C ALA A 20 -27.44 -5.73 28.47
N VAL A 21 -27.06 -5.77 27.19
CA VAL A 21 -25.65 -5.69 26.77
C VAL A 21 -25.24 -4.22 26.77
N LEU A 22 -24.36 -3.85 27.70
CA LEU A 22 -23.68 -2.56 27.71
C LEU A 22 -22.66 -2.53 26.56
N ILE A 23 -22.92 -1.72 25.53
CA ILE A 23 -21.92 -1.38 24.51
C ILE A 23 -21.01 -0.32 25.13
N VAL A 24 -19.84 -0.72 25.61
CA VAL A 24 -18.76 0.22 25.89
C VAL A 24 -18.21 0.73 24.55
N PRO A 25 -18.05 2.04 24.35
CA PRO A 25 -17.33 2.53 23.18
C PRO A 25 -15.89 2.03 23.29
N VAL A 26 -15.51 1.12 22.39
CA VAL A 26 -14.09 0.84 22.16
C VAL A 26 -13.52 2.15 21.62
N THR A 27 -12.70 2.82 22.41
CA THR A 27 -11.87 3.92 21.91
C THR A 27 -11.05 3.35 20.77
N GLY A 28 -11.39 3.76 19.54
CA GLY A 28 -10.74 3.26 18.34
C GLY A 28 -9.26 3.54 18.41
N PHE A 29 -8.45 2.50 18.28
CA PHE A 29 -7.05 2.70 17.90
C PHE A 29 -7.08 3.36 16.52
N SER A 30 -6.42 4.52 16.37
CA SER A 30 -6.18 5.07 15.03
C SER A 30 -5.28 4.09 14.30
N GLU A 31 -5.80 3.44 13.26
CA GLU A 31 -4.98 2.57 12.43
C GLU A 31 -3.96 3.43 11.69
N GLU A 32 -2.68 3.16 11.95
CA GLU A 32 -1.59 3.86 11.29
C GLU A 32 -1.43 3.30 9.87
N THR A 33 -1.49 4.15 8.86
CA THR A 33 -1.52 3.76 7.43
C THR A 33 -0.25 4.18 6.70
N LEU A 34 0.00 3.56 5.55
CA LEU A 34 0.93 4.05 4.54
C LEU A 34 0.31 3.80 3.16
N THR A 35 0.31 4.82 2.30
CA THR A 35 -0.10 4.73 0.90
C THR A 35 1.04 5.22 0.01
N ALA A 36 1.13 4.65 -1.18
CA ALA A 36 2.09 5.08 -2.19
C ALA A 36 1.40 5.15 -3.56
N THR A 37 1.38 6.34 -4.15
CA THR A 37 0.69 6.57 -5.43
C THR A 37 1.70 7.01 -6.50
N PRO A 38 1.92 6.20 -7.56
CA PRO A 38 2.78 6.59 -8.66
C PRO A 38 2.08 7.58 -9.59
N THR A 39 2.81 8.60 -10.02
CA THR A 39 2.47 9.47 -11.15
C THR A 39 3.54 9.32 -12.22
N VAL A 40 3.15 9.19 -13.48
CA VAL A 40 4.07 8.82 -14.57
C VAL A 40 4.01 9.87 -15.67
N THR A 41 5.19 10.32 -16.09
CA THR A 41 5.37 11.20 -17.26
C THR A 41 6.24 10.51 -18.28
N TYR A 42 5.73 10.42 -19.52
CA TYR A 42 6.48 9.86 -20.66
C TYR A 42 7.15 11.00 -21.42
N GLY A 43 8.47 10.97 -21.47
CA GLY A 43 9.31 11.91 -22.22
C GLY A 43 9.67 11.38 -23.61
N ALA A 44 10.57 12.10 -24.28
CA ALA A 44 11.15 11.65 -25.54
C ALA A 44 12.12 10.48 -25.34
N ASP A 45 12.40 9.75 -26.43
CA ASP A 45 13.42 8.69 -26.50
C ASP A 45 13.27 7.60 -25.42
N GLY A 46 12.03 7.23 -25.08
CA GLY A 46 11.71 6.20 -24.10
C GLY A 46 11.99 6.59 -22.65
N LEU A 47 12.22 7.88 -22.35
CA LEU A 47 12.38 8.34 -20.97
C LEU A 47 11.05 8.30 -20.23
N ILE A 48 11.05 7.72 -19.04
CA ILE A 48 9.87 7.63 -18.17
C ILE A 48 10.28 8.18 -16.81
N GLU A 49 9.65 9.28 -16.41
CA GLU A 49 9.77 9.83 -15.05
C GLU A 49 8.61 9.32 -14.20
N VAL A 50 8.95 8.78 -13.04
CA VAL A 50 8.00 8.27 -12.05
C VAL A 50 8.17 9.05 -10.76
N ILE A 51 7.05 9.60 -10.26
CA ILE A 51 6.97 10.25 -8.96
C ILE A 51 6.06 9.41 -8.08
N ASN A 52 6.65 8.74 -7.10
CA ASN A 52 5.92 8.01 -6.07
C ASN A 52 5.66 8.96 -4.90
N ILE A 53 4.39 9.35 -4.72
CA ILE A 53 3.95 10.15 -3.57
C ILE A 53 3.64 9.18 -2.44
N VAL A 54 4.40 9.26 -1.35
CA VAL A 54 4.26 8.39 -0.18
C VAL A 54 3.70 9.20 0.98
N GLU A 55 2.58 8.73 1.51
CA GLU A 55 1.90 9.33 2.65
C GLU A 55 1.74 8.28 3.74
N TYR A 56 2.06 8.63 4.98
CA TYR A 56 1.87 7.74 6.12
C TYR A 56 1.49 8.49 7.38
N THR A 57 0.84 7.78 8.29
CA THR A 57 0.55 8.23 9.66
C THR A 57 1.37 7.44 10.67
N GLY A 58 1.53 8.02 11.86
CA GLY A 58 2.32 7.40 12.92
C GLY A 58 3.83 7.46 12.69
N LYS A 59 4.57 6.67 13.46
CA LYS A 59 6.04 6.69 13.44
C LYS A 59 6.59 5.53 12.61
N ILE A 60 7.44 5.87 11.64
CA ILE A 60 8.25 4.92 10.87
C ILE A 60 9.71 5.05 11.30
N PHE A 61 10.39 3.91 11.46
CA PHE A 61 11.79 3.84 11.87
C PHE A 61 12.74 3.54 10.70
N ALA A 62 12.25 2.90 9.64
CA ALA A 62 13.01 2.65 8.42
C ALA A 62 12.05 2.64 7.23
N ILE A 63 12.51 3.15 6.09
CA ILE A 63 11.76 3.13 4.83
C ILE A 63 12.73 2.89 3.67
N GLY A 64 12.27 2.11 2.70
CA GLY A 64 12.92 1.86 1.43
C GLY A 64 11.91 1.62 0.34
N ALA A 65 12.36 1.66 -0.90
CA ALA A 65 11.54 1.32 -2.06
C ALA A 65 12.29 0.31 -2.91
N SER A 66 11.55 -0.61 -3.51
CA SER A 66 12.08 -1.50 -4.54
C SER A 66 11.27 -1.33 -5.82
N VAL A 67 11.98 -1.27 -6.95
CA VAL A 67 11.38 -1.11 -8.28
C VAL A 67 11.94 -2.22 -9.15
N ASP A 68 11.06 -3.12 -9.61
CA ASP A 68 11.40 -4.19 -10.53
C ASP A 68 11.23 -3.68 -11.96
N LEU A 69 12.35 -3.50 -12.65
CA LEU A 69 12.38 -3.09 -14.04
C LEU A 69 12.26 -4.30 -14.96
N PRO A 70 11.41 -4.22 -15.99
CA PRO A 70 11.37 -5.25 -17.02
C PRO A 70 12.63 -5.23 -17.88
N GLU A 71 12.81 -6.26 -18.71
CA GLU A 71 13.86 -6.28 -19.72
C GLU A 71 13.80 -5.04 -20.62
N ASN A 72 14.96 -4.63 -21.12
CA ASN A 72 15.13 -3.43 -21.96
C ASN A 72 14.74 -2.12 -21.28
N VAL A 73 14.76 -2.06 -19.95
CA VAL A 73 14.63 -0.81 -19.18
C VAL A 73 15.83 -0.64 -18.25
N GLU A 74 16.42 0.55 -18.24
CA GLU A 74 17.53 0.90 -17.34
C GLU A 74 17.23 2.12 -16.47
N PHE A 75 17.84 2.15 -15.29
CA PHE A 75 17.82 3.31 -14.41
C PHE A 75 18.65 4.46 -14.99
N VAL A 76 18.12 5.68 -14.93
CA VAL A 76 18.83 6.89 -15.40
C VAL A 76 19.26 7.75 -14.22
N SER A 77 18.32 8.10 -13.33
CA SER A 77 18.57 9.00 -12.21
C SER A 77 17.48 8.93 -11.14
N ALA A 78 17.80 9.37 -9.94
CA ALA A 78 16.82 9.69 -8.90
C ALA A 78 17.04 11.13 -8.42
N THR A 79 15.94 11.86 -8.21
CA THR A 79 15.94 13.27 -7.84
C THR A 79 14.91 13.51 -6.72
N GLY A 80 14.85 14.75 -6.23
CA GLY A 80 13.88 15.18 -5.21
C GLY A 80 14.54 15.67 -3.93
N ASP A 81 13.72 16.27 -3.06
CA ASP A 81 14.17 16.95 -1.84
C ASP A 81 14.71 15.97 -0.79
N PHE A 82 14.25 14.71 -0.84
CA PHE A 82 14.68 13.65 0.07
C PHE A 82 15.42 12.57 -0.71
N GLN A 83 16.67 12.84 -1.08
CA GLN A 83 17.48 11.85 -1.76
C GLN A 83 17.74 10.63 -0.85
N PRO A 84 17.52 9.41 -1.35
CA PRO A 84 17.84 8.20 -0.60
C PRO A 84 19.36 8.06 -0.45
N ALA A 85 19.78 7.54 0.69
CA ALA A 85 21.20 7.32 0.99
C ALA A 85 21.79 6.14 0.22
N ILE A 86 20.94 5.16 -0.11
CA ILE A 86 21.25 4.06 -1.02
C ILE A 86 20.37 4.26 -2.23
N MET A 87 20.98 4.32 -3.41
CA MET A 87 20.26 4.42 -4.69
C MET A 87 20.99 3.64 -5.78
N PRO A 88 20.28 3.21 -6.83
CA PRO A 88 20.90 2.56 -7.98
C PRO A 88 21.86 3.49 -8.72
N LYS A 89 22.72 2.90 -9.53
CA LYS A 89 23.60 3.61 -10.45
C LYS A 89 22.96 3.68 -11.82
N LYS A 90 23.26 4.76 -12.56
CA LYS A 90 22.85 4.89 -13.95
C LYS A 90 23.28 3.66 -14.76
N GLY A 91 22.35 3.07 -15.50
CA GLY A 91 22.52 1.84 -16.28
C GLY A 91 22.14 0.56 -15.53
N ASP A 92 21.80 0.62 -14.24
CA ASP A 92 21.32 -0.55 -13.50
C ASP A 92 19.97 -1.03 -14.07
N THR A 93 19.78 -2.36 -14.11
CA THR A 93 18.59 -3.03 -14.64
C THR A 93 18.02 -4.03 -13.62
N GLY A 94 16.82 -4.56 -13.88
CA GLY A 94 16.14 -5.49 -12.96
C GLY A 94 15.71 -4.82 -11.66
N LEU A 95 16.04 -5.42 -10.52
CA LEU A 95 15.64 -4.90 -9.21
C LEU A 95 16.49 -3.70 -8.80
N LEU A 96 15.83 -2.55 -8.69
CA LEU A 96 16.38 -1.33 -8.13
C LEU A 96 15.98 -1.20 -6.65
N GLU A 97 16.91 -0.76 -5.81
CA GLU A 97 16.66 -0.54 -4.39
C GLU A 97 17.03 0.89 -3.97
N PHE A 98 16.12 1.50 -3.21
CA PHE A 98 16.28 2.83 -2.61
C PHE A 98 16.11 2.71 -1.11
N ALA A 99 16.97 3.34 -0.32
CA ALA A 99 16.82 3.35 1.14
C ALA A 99 17.20 4.70 1.75
N TRP A 100 16.44 5.12 2.76
CA TRP A 100 16.72 6.31 3.54
C TRP A 100 17.25 5.93 4.91
N VAL A 101 18.42 6.47 5.27
CA VAL A 101 19.01 6.30 6.63
C VAL A 101 18.10 6.95 7.68
N MET A 102 17.50 8.10 7.33
CA MET A 102 16.46 8.75 8.12
C MET A 102 15.18 8.79 7.31
N PRO A 103 14.07 8.15 7.76
CA PRO A 103 12.80 8.21 7.05
C PRO A 103 12.36 9.66 6.80
N PRO A 104 12.05 10.04 5.54
CA PRO A 104 11.48 11.35 5.23
C PRO A 104 10.14 11.55 5.93
N THR A 105 9.81 12.78 6.31
CA THR A 105 8.50 13.10 6.87
C THR A 105 7.41 12.99 5.81
N SER A 106 6.27 12.40 6.16
CA SER A 106 5.09 12.36 5.30
C SER A 106 4.48 13.77 5.09
N PRO A 107 4.00 14.10 3.87
CA PRO A 107 4.18 13.35 2.63
C PRO A 107 5.57 13.59 2.03
N PHE A 108 6.13 12.59 1.35
CA PHE A 108 7.37 12.77 0.58
C PHE A 108 7.28 12.14 -0.81
N ARG A 109 8.26 12.45 -1.66
CA ARG A 109 8.34 11.98 -3.04
C ARG A 109 9.63 11.22 -3.26
N LEU A 110 9.50 10.04 -3.85
CA LEU A 110 10.60 9.38 -4.58
C LEU A 110 10.39 9.68 -6.06
N THR A 111 11.30 10.47 -6.65
CA THR A 111 11.32 10.70 -8.09
C THR A 111 12.47 9.94 -8.71
N TYR A 112 12.17 9.11 -9.70
CA TYR A 112 13.19 8.43 -10.49
C TYR A 112 12.86 8.44 -11.98
N THR A 113 13.90 8.37 -12.79
CA THR A 113 13.81 8.31 -14.24
C THR A 113 14.41 7.00 -14.71
N VAL A 114 13.71 6.33 -15.61
CA VAL A 114 14.20 5.17 -16.35
C VAL A 114 14.18 5.45 -17.84
N LYS A 115 14.92 4.66 -18.59
CA LYS A 115 14.87 4.66 -20.05
C LYS A 115 14.42 3.30 -20.52
N ALA A 116 13.33 3.29 -21.29
CA ALA A 116 12.88 2.15 -22.03
C ALA A 116 13.54 2.14 -23.42
N PHE A 117 14.13 1.00 -23.77
CA PHE A 117 14.66 0.74 -25.10
C PHE A 117 13.61 0.04 -25.97
N PRO A 118 13.81 -0.05 -27.30
CA PRO A 118 12.95 -0.85 -28.15
C PRO A 118 12.74 -2.26 -27.58
N GLU A 119 11.55 -2.82 -27.81
CA GLU A 119 11.08 -4.11 -27.27
C GLU A 119 10.73 -4.14 -25.77
N ALA A 120 10.94 -3.06 -25.01
CA ALA A 120 10.43 -2.96 -23.64
C ALA A 120 8.89 -2.92 -23.64
N SER A 121 8.27 -3.94 -23.04
CA SER A 121 6.81 -4.16 -23.16
C SER A 121 6.12 -4.59 -21.87
N ALA A 122 6.87 -5.04 -20.86
CA ALA A 122 6.32 -5.40 -19.56
C ALA A 122 6.17 -4.18 -18.65
N ASP A 123 5.38 -4.33 -17.59
CA ASP A 123 5.13 -3.25 -16.63
C ASP A 123 6.28 -3.14 -15.62
N ILE A 124 6.49 -1.94 -15.09
CA ILE A 124 7.32 -1.71 -13.92
C ILE A 124 6.48 -1.98 -12.66
N TYR A 125 7.01 -2.80 -11.75
CA TYR A 125 6.38 -3.07 -10.46
C TYR A 125 7.15 -2.37 -9.35
N SER A 126 6.45 -1.80 -8.38
CA SER A 126 7.09 -1.05 -7.29
C SER A 126 6.41 -1.31 -5.96
N GLN A 127 7.18 -1.24 -4.88
CA GLN A 127 6.65 -1.28 -3.52
C GLN A 127 7.47 -0.41 -2.57
N ILE A 128 6.81 0.13 -1.55
CA ILE A 128 7.46 0.69 -0.37
C ILE A 128 7.61 -0.42 0.66
N SER A 129 8.78 -0.54 1.25
CA SER A 129 9.02 -1.34 2.44
C SER A 129 9.28 -0.42 3.62
N TYR A 130 8.68 -0.70 4.78
CA TYR A 130 8.81 0.16 5.95
C TYR A 130 8.77 -0.64 7.25
N ARG A 131 9.30 -0.04 8.32
CA ARG A 131 9.33 -0.66 9.65
C ARG A 131 8.75 0.25 10.72
N ARG A 132 7.95 -0.37 11.59
CA ARG A 132 7.51 0.17 12.88
C ARG A 132 8.18 -0.61 14.01
N THR A 133 7.46 -0.92 15.09
CA THR A 133 7.97 -1.69 16.24
C THR A 133 7.97 -3.22 16.03
N GLY A 134 7.85 -3.69 14.78
CA GLY A 134 7.78 -5.12 14.43
C GLY A 134 8.51 -5.47 13.14
N GLY A 135 8.00 -6.48 12.43
CA GLY A 135 8.51 -6.91 11.14
C GLY A 135 8.39 -5.83 10.05
N ALA A 136 9.00 -6.10 8.90
CA ALA A 136 8.83 -5.25 7.72
C ALA A 136 7.39 -5.34 7.21
N LEU A 137 6.84 -4.18 6.85
CA LEU A 137 5.56 -4.03 6.18
C LEU A 137 5.81 -3.54 4.75
N TYR A 138 4.85 -3.81 3.86
CA TYR A 138 4.98 -3.55 2.44
C TYR A 138 3.72 -2.90 1.90
N GLU A 139 3.89 -1.88 1.06
CA GLU A 139 2.81 -1.26 0.29
C GLU A 139 3.14 -1.37 -1.19
N LYS A 140 2.31 -2.12 -1.93
CA LYS A 140 2.48 -2.29 -3.38
C LYS A 140 1.84 -1.13 -4.12
N MET A 141 2.52 -0.65 -5.15
CA MET A 141 2.00 0.39 -6.02
C MET A 141 1.34 -0.22 -7.27
N ASN A 142 0.47 0.54 -7.90
CA ASN A 142 -0.09 0.15 -9.19
C ASN A 142 1.04 -0.01 -10.23
N PRO A 143 1.01 -1.08 -11.06
CA PRO A 143 2.00 -1.28 -12.10
C PRO A 143 2.02 -0.12 -13.10
N ILE A 144 3.21 0.25 -13.54
CA ILE A 144 3.42 1.34 -14.50
C ILE A 144 3.67 0.75 -15.87
N LYS A 145 2.87 1.18 -16.86
CA LYS A 145 3.07 0.77 -18.25
C LYS A 145 4.36 1.35 -18.79
N VAL A 146 5.17 0.51 -19.43
CA VAL A 146 6.32 0.98 -20.19
C VAL A 146 5.86 1.39 -21.59
N LYS A 147 6.37 2.55 -22.04
CA LYS A 147 6.18 3.04 -23.41
C LYS A 147 7.56 3.43 -23.94
N PRO A 148 8.17 2.59 -24.81
CA PRO A 148 9.44 2.92 -25.45
C PRO A 148 9.31 4.08 -26.45
#